data_AF-A0A800JI72-F1
#
_entry.id   AF-A0A800JI72-F1
#
_cell.length_a   1.000
_cell.length_b   1.000
_cell.length_c   1.000
_cell.angle_alpha   90.00
_cell.angle_beta   90.00
_cell.angle_gamma   90.00
#
_symmetry.space_group_name_H-M   'P 1'
#
loop_
_entity.id
_entity.type
_entity.pdbx_description
1 polymer ?
#
loop_
_entity_poly.entity_id
_entity_poly.type
_entity_poly.pdbx_seq_one_letter_code
_entity_poly.pdbx_strand_id
1 'polypeptide(L)'
;MTHGYQHVPQHCGGYRSGTDHYGFIEGSADAIRILAGYHKTRKPRPGGHWNSGYTTTEFFIVWLAKNRDLEFLYKLNQTCKTIDPWSWDAACKTILGKGAGVEQLWNEYQWDLKGGGKEAVANFQPDKEMICHGESIQFSNTSFNAPTTYAWTFEGGTPNTSTAKAPVVTYDKPGKFAVSLVAKNAHGETSKSHARKIQVLDRKGTVTNLIGLRGEITLESKTPAIRGEGVGNLIDKNPQSKFCVKERKTRIQYAAPDSYELFSYAITSANDYPGRDPENWTLEGSTDGRKWSEIDRQKDQAFEARHETRRFVVDCKTAYRFYRWNLEAKSEQIFQFAELQMLGISGK
;
A
#
# COMPACT_ATOMS: atom_id res chain seq x y z
N MET A 1 -18.62 -12.27 -21.02
CA MET A 1 -17.46 -11.41 -20.66
C MET A 1 -16.58 -11.99 -19.56
N THR A 2 -17.09 -12.59 -18.48
CA THR A 2 -16.25 -13.04 -17.34
C THR A 2 -15.24 -14.15 -17.66
N HIS A 3 -15.56 -15.10 -18.55
CA HIS A 3 -14.64 -16.23 -18.84
C HIS A 3 -13.43 -15.86 -19.72
N GLY A 4 -13.50 -14.78 -20.49
CA GLY A 4 -12.45 -14.40 -21.45
C GLY A 4 -11.29 -13.57 -20.87
N TYR A 5 -11.45 -13.06 -19.64
CA TYR A 5 -10.47 -12.18 -18.98
C TYR A 5 -9.76 -12.82 -17.79
N GLN A 6 -10.02 -14.09 -17.50
CA GLN A 6 -9.38 -14.82 -16.40
C GLN A 6 -8.18 -15.62 -16.91
N HIS A 7 -7.07 -15.61 -16.16
CA HIS A 7 -6.02 -16.61 -16.35
C HIS A 7 -6.59 -18.02 -16.11
N VAL A 8 -6.08 -19.00 -16.87
CA VAL A 8 -6.59 -20.37 -16.87
C VAL A 8 -5.62 -21.27 -16.10
N PRO A 9 -6.09 -22.07 -15.14
CA PRO A 9 -5.30 -23.09 -14.45
C PRO A 9 -4.59 -24.06 -15.40
N GLN A 10 -3.29 -24.28 -15.19
CA GLN A 10 -2.46 -25.18 -16.02
C GLN A 10 -2.39 -26.59 -15.42
N HIS A 11 -2.35 -27.62 -16.27
CA HIS A 11 -2.16 -29.04 -15.92
C HIS A 11 -2.97 -29.57 -14.70
N CYS A 12 -4.21 -29.09 -14.53
CA CYS A 12 -5.08 -29.41 -13.40
C CYS A 12 -6.29 -30.30 -13.76
N GLY A 13 -6.15 -31.08 -14.84
CA GLY A 13 -7.23 -31.87 -15.43
C GLY A 13 -8.03 -31.11 -16.49
N GLY A 14 -8.94 -31.84 -17.15
CA GLY A 14 -9.83 -31.29 -18.18
C GLY A 14 -10.97 -30.46 -17.61
N TYR A 15 -11.59 -29.64 -18.45
CA TYR A 15 -12.80 -28.89 -18.10
C TYR A 15 -14.00 -29.85 -18.02
N ARG A 16 -14.26 -30.40 -16.83
CA ARG A 16 -15.35 -31.34 -16.53
C ARG A 16 -15.84 -31.10 -15.11
N SER A 17 -17.13 -31.31 -14.86
CA SER A 17 -17.70 -31.13 -13.51
C SER A 17 -16.90 -31.91 -12.45
N GLY A 18 -16.57 -31.25 -11.34
CA GLY A 18 -15.80 -31.84 -10.24
C GLY A 18 -14.29 -31.82 -10.43
N THR A 19 -13.77 -31.20 -11.50
CA THR A 19 -12.33 -30.93 -11.63
C THR A 19 -11.97 -29.54 -11.12
N ASP A 20 -10.70 -29.39 -10.75
CA ASP A 20 -10.12 -28.12 -10.33
C ASP A 20 -10.28 -27.04 -11.40
N HIS A 21 -10.05 -27.40 -12.67
CA HIS A 21 -10.27 -26.55 -13.83
C HIS A 21 -11.71 -26.00 -13.87
N TYR A 22 -12.71 -26.89 -13.83
CA TYR A 22 -14.11 -26.51 -13.93
C TYR A 22 -14.58 -25.67 -12.72
N GLY A 23 -14.24 -26.11 -11.51
CA GLY A 23 -14.56 -25.40 -10.28
C GLY A 23 -14.00 -23.98 -10.28
N PHE A 24 -12.75 -23.81 -10.72
CA PHE A 24 -12.13 -22.50 -10.84
C PHE A 24 -12.86 -21.59 -11.83
N ILE A 25 -13.08 -22.06 -13.07
CA ILE A 25 -13.63 -21.24 -14.15
C ILE A 25 -15.05 -20.77 -13.80
N GLU A 26 -15.94 -21.71 -13.47
CA GLU A 26 -17.34 -21.39 -13.20
C GLU A 26 -17.52 -20.70 -11.85
N GLY A 27 -16.80 -21.16 -10.83
CA GLY A 27 -16.84 -20.57 -9.51
C GLY A 27 -16.36 -19.12 -9.50
N SER A 28 -15.23 -18.83 -10.15
CA SER A 28 -14.65 -17.47 -10.18
C SER A 28 -15.55 -16.50 -10.92
N ALA A 29 -16.12 -16.92 -12.06
CA ALA A 29 -17.03 -16.09 -12.84
C ALA A 29 -18.26 -15.66 -12.05
N ASP A 30 -18.88 -16.60 -11.33
CA ASP A 30 -20.06 -16.31 -10.52
C ASP A 30 -19.70 -15.54 -9.24
N ALA A 31 -18.55 -15.82 -8.63
CA ALA A 31 -18.04 -15.08 -7.48
C ALA A 31 -17.82 -13.59 -7.80
N ILE A 32 -17.24 -13.27 -8.98
CA ILE A 32 -17.11 -11.87 -9.44
C ILE A 32 -18.48 -11.21 -9.53
N ARG A 33 -19.49 -11.89 -10.09
CA ARG A 33 -20.85 -11.33 -10.20
C ARG A 33 -21.45 -11.06 -8.83
N ILE A 34 -21.25 -11.94 -7.85
CA ILE A 34 -21.72 -11.73 -6.47
C ILE A 34 -21.02 -10.53 -5.84
N LEU A 35 -19.68 -10.47 -5.91
CA LEU A 35 -18.91 -9.38 -5.31
C LEU A 35 -19.19 -8.03 -5.96
N ALA A 36 -19.52 -8.02 -7.26
CA ALA A 36 -19.92 -6.83 -8.00
C ALA A 36 -21.42 -6.46 -7.83
N GLY A 37 -22.19 -7.23 -7.04
CA GLY A 37 -23.60 -6.93 -6.77
C GLY A 37 -24.59 -7.33 -7.89
N TYR A 38 -24.14 -8.10 -8.88
CA TYR A 38 -24.95 -8.53 -10.04
C TYR A 38 -25.61 -9.91 -9.87
N HIS A 39 -25.66 -10.46 -8.66
CA HIS A 39 -26.25 -11.77 -8.37
C HIS A 39 -27.28 -11.65 -7.24
N LYS A 40 -28.51 -12.14 -7.46
CA LYS A 40 -29.65 -11.94 -6.53
C LYS A 40 -30.51 -13.19 -6.27
N THR A 41 -30.17 -14.36 -6.84
CA THR A 41 -31.17 -15.46 -6.97
C THR A 41 -30.84 -16.74 -6.19
N ARG A 42 -29.63 -16.91 -5.66
CA ARG A 42 -29.20 -18.16 -4.98
C ARG A 42 -28.64 -17.87 -3.57
N LYS A 43 -28.68 -18.87 -2.68
CA LYS A 43 -28.11 -18.83 -1.33
C LYS A 43 -27.21 -20.06 -1.11
N PRO A 44 -26.13 -19.95 -0.34
CA PRO A 44 -25.29 -21.11 -0.03
C PRO A 44 -26.06 -22.12 0.81
N ARG A 45 -25.73 -23.42 0.65
CA ARG A 45 -26.30 -24.54 1.40
C ARG A 45 -25.18 -25.48 1.84
N PRO A 46 -25.27 -26.11 3.03
CA PRO A 46 -24.35 -27.16 3.42
C PRO A 46 -24.33 -28.32 2.41
N GLY A 47 -23.19 -28.98 2.29
CA GLY A 47 -22.91 -30.06 1.34
C GLY A 47 -22.13 -29.60 0.10
N GLY A 48 -21.93 -30.53 -0.84
CA GLY A 48 -21.18 -30.31 -2.07
C GLY A 48 -19.66 -30.40 -1.89
N HIS A 49 -18.93 -29.93 -2.89
CA HIS A 49 -17.47 -29.92 -2.91
C HIS A 49 -16.95 -28.60 -3.49
N TRP A 50 -15.77 -28.14 -3.08
CA TRP A 50 -15.23 -26.83 -3.47
C TRP A 50 -14.98 -26.69 -4.97
N ASN A 51 -14.92 -27.78 -5.73
CA ASN A 51 -14.73 -27.76 -7.19
C ASN A 51 -15.98 -28.20 -8.00
N SER A 52 -17.16 -28.22 -7.36
CA SER A 52 -18.43 -28.52 -8.04
C SER A 52 -18.88 -27.43 -9.03
N GLY A 53 -18.16 -26.32 -9.16
CA GLY A 53 -18.53 -25.20 -10.01
C GLY A 53 -19.69 -24.39 -9.43
N TYR A 54 -20.48 -23.77 -10.29
CA TYR A 54 -21.68 -22.96 -10.00
C TYR A 54 -22.31 -23.17 -8.62
N THR A 55 -22.75 -22.08 -7.98
CA THR A 55 -23.45 -22.07 -6.68
C THR A 55 -22.59 -22.57 -5.52
N THR A 56 -21.91 -23.70 -5.63
CA THR A 56 -21.14 -24.30 -4.54
C THR A 56 -19.76 -23.65 -4.45
N THR A 57 -18.99 -23.68 -5.54
CA THR A 57 -17.66 -23.07 -5.58
C THR A 57 -17.74 -21.55 -5.50
N GLU A 58 -18.74 -20.92 -6.13
CA GLU A 58 -18.91 -19.46 -6.12
C GLU A 58 -19.04 -18.92 -4.69
N PHE A 59 -19.89 -19.52 -3.86
CA PHE A 59 -20.12 -19.04 -2.50
C PHE A 59 -18.93 -19.34 -1.59
N PHE A 60 -18.20 -20.42 -1.84
CA PHE A 60 -16.96 -20.70 -1.13
C PHE A 60 -15.86 -19.69 -1.44
N ILE A 61 -15.67 -19.30 -2.71
CA ILE A 61 -14.76 -18.21 -3.08
C ILE A 61 -15.19 -16.90 -2.41
N VAL A 62 -16.48 -16.57 -2.44
CA VAL A 62 -17.00 -15.36 -1.78
C VAL A 62 -16.77 -15.42 -0.27
N TRP A 63 -16.93 -16.59 0.34
CA TRP A 63 -16.64 -16.81 1.75
C TRP A 63 -15.15 -16.61 2.06
N LEU A 64 -14.24 -17.17 1.25
CA LEU A 64 -12.81 -16.94 1.38
C LEU A 64 -12.46 -15.46 1.26
N ALA A 65 -13.08 -14.76 0.30
CA ALA A 65 -12.88 -13.33 0.12
C ALA A 65 -13.30 -12.53 1.37
N LYS A 66 -14.45 -12.86 1.97
CA LYS A 66 -14.99 -12.12 3.12
C LYS A 66 -14.38 -12.49 4.48
N ASN A 67 -13.83 -13.71 4.59
CA ASN A 67 -13.42 -14.28 5.87
C ASN A 67 -11.91 -14.52 5.97
N ARG A 68 -11.16 -14.47 4.86
CA ARG A 68 -9.72 -14.79 4.85
C ARG A 68 -8.86 -13.70 4.20
N ASP A 69 -9.23 -13.24 3.01
CA ASP A 69 -8.48 -12.20 2.30
C ASP A 69 -9.42 -11.47 1.33
N LEU A 70 -9.64 -10.16 1.51
CA LEU A 70 -10.54 -9.37 0.65
C LEU A 70 -10.11 -9.36 -0.83
N GLU A 71 -8.84 -9.64 -1.12
CA GLU A 71 -8.29 -9.75 -2.45
C GLU A 71 -8.16 -11.21 -2.92
N PHE A 72 -8.72 -12.18 -2.19
CA PHE A 72 -8.56 -13.61 -2.46
C PHE A 72 -8.84 -13.96 -3.92
N LEU A 73 -9.93 -13.46 -4.50
CA LEU A 73 -10.30 -13.76 -5.89
C LEU A 73 -9.29 -13.21 -6.92
N TYR A 74 -8.74 -12.02 -6.67
CA TYR A 74 -7.68 -11.45 -7.50
C TYR A 74 -6.41 -12.31 -7.42
N LYS A 75 -5.99 -12.66 -6.20
CA LYS A 75 -4.80 -13.48 -5.96
C LYS A 75 -4.98 -14.90 -6.50
N LEU A 76 -6.16 -15.49 -6.33
CA LEU A 76 -6.55 -16.77 -6.91
C LEU A 76 -6.35 -16.77 -8.42
N ASN A 77 -6.78 -15.72 -9.11
CA ASN A 77 -6.55 -15.61 -10.56
C ASN A 77 -5.06 -15.48 -10.92
N GLN A 78 -4.25 -14.77 -10.12
CA GLN A 78 -2.80 -14.68 -10.35
C GLN A 78 -2.09 -16.03 -10.19
N THR A 79 -2.57 -16.93 -9.31
CA THR A 79 -1.93 -18.24 -9.10
C THR A 79 -1.89 -19.10 -10.37
N CYS A 80 -2.79 -18.89 -11.33
CA CYS A 80 -2.79 -19.61 -12.60
C CYS A 80 -1.55 -19.35 -13.46
N LYS A 81 -0.79 -18.27 -13.19
CA LYS A 81 0.48 -17.98 -13.86
C LYS A 81 1.68 -18.64 -13.19
N THR A 82 1.58 -18.93 -11.89
CA THR A 82 2.73 -19.25 -11.05
C THR A 82 2.72 -20.67 -10.52
N ILE A 83 1.57 -21.33 -10.54
CA ILE A 83 1.41 -22.70 -10.06
C ILE A 83 1.16 -23.63 -11.26
N ASP A 84 2.04 -24.62 -11.39
CA ASP A 84 1.96 -25.68 -12.39
C ASP A 84 2.55 -27.00 -11.83
N PRO A 85 1.77 -28.09 -11.71
CA PRO A 85 0.35 -28.21 -11.99
C PRO A 85 -0.50 -27.44 -10.98
N TRP A 86 -1.53 -26.77 -11.47
CA TRP A 86 -2.43 -25.98 -10.62
C TRP A 86 -3.33 -26.89 -9.77
N SER A 87 -3.55 -26.52 -8.51
CA SER A 87 -4.57 -27.13 -7.67
C SER A 87 -5.16 -26.11 -6.70
N TRP A 88 -6.39 -26.35 -6.25
CA TRP A 88 -7.02 -25.51 -5.22
C TRP A 88 -6.20 -25.45 -3.93
N ASP A 89 -5.60 -26.58 -3.53
CA ASP A 89 -4.80 -26.66 -2.32
C ASP A 89 -3.53 -25.81 -2.42
N ALA A 90 -2.78 -25.93 -3.53
CA ALA A 90 -1.60 -25.12 -3.77
C ALA A 90 -1.95 -23.63 -3.84
N ALA A 91 -3.03 -23.27 -4.55
CA ALA A 91 -3.49 -21.88 -4.64
C ALA A 91 -3.86 -21.30 -3.27
N CYS A 92 -4.64 -22.02 -2.46
CA CYS A 92 -5.00 -21.56 -1.11
C CYS A 92 -3.76 -21.39 -0.22
N LYS A 93 -2.81 -22.34 -0.27
CA LYS A 93 -1.56 -22.25 0.51
C LYS A 93 -0.65 -21.12 0.06
N THR A 94 -0.62 -20.81 -1.24
CA THR A 94 0.14 -19.67 -1.78
C THR A 94 -0.45 -18.34 -1.32
N ILE A 95 -1.77 -18.22 -1.26
CA ILE A 95 -2.45 -16.96 -0.93
C ILE A 95 -2.53 -16.73 0.58
N LEU A 96 -2.89 -17.77 1.34
CA LEU A 96 -3.25 -17.69 2.76
C LEU A 96 -2.19 -18.29 3.70
N GLY A 97 -1.13 -18.89 3.14
CA GLY A 97 -0.04 -19.53 3.89
C GLY A 97 -0.14 -21.05 3.95
N LYS A 98 0.99 -21.72 4.23
CA LYS A 98 1.14 -23.18 4.13
C LYS A 98 0.12 -24.01 4.94
N GLY A 99 -0.42 -23.44 6.01
CA GLY A 99 -1.43 -24.09 6.86
C GLY A 99 -2.87 -23.98 6.36
N ALA A 100 -3.13 -23.30 5.23
CA ALA A 100 -4.47 -23.04 4.72
C ALA A 100 -4.79 -23.92 3.51
N GLY A 101 -4.84 -25.25 3.72
CA GLY A 101 -5.23 -26.20 2.67
C GLY A 101 -6.72 -26.08 2.30
N VAL A 102 -7.07 -26.38 1.05
CA VAL A 102 -8.46 -26.18 0.56
C VAL A 102 -9.47 -27.01 1.34
N GLU A 103 -9.13 -28.25 1.70
CA GLU A 103 -10.04 -29.14 2.43
C GLU A 103 -10.35 -28.61 3.83
N GLN A 104 -9.33 -28.09 4.53
CA GLN A 104 -9.53 -27.43 5.82
C GLN A 104 -10.43 -26.20 5.67
N LEU A 105 -10.15 -25.34 4.70
CA LEU A 105 -10.94 -24.14 4.43
C LEU A 105 -12.39 -24.50 4.06
N TRP A 106 -12.58 -25.57 3.30
CA TRP A 106 -13.90 -26.09 2.95
C TRP A 106 -14.65 -26.57 4.17
N ASN A 107 -14.00 -27.32 5.07
CA ASN A 107 -14.61 -27.78 6.32
C ASN A 107 -15.02 -26.60 7.20
N GLU A 108 -14.20 -25.56 7.28
CA GLU A 108 -14.52 -24.32 7.99
C GLU A 108 -15.73 -23.60 7.36
N TYR A 109 -15.79 -23.51 6.03
CA TYR A 109 -16.94 -22.96 5.32
C TYR A 109 -18.22 -23.76 5.58
N GLN A 110 -18.14 -25.09 5.53
CA GLN A 110 -19.27 -25.98 5.80
C GLN A 110 -19.76 -25.87 7.25
N TRP A 111 -18.86 -25.65 8.20
CA TRP A 111 -19.20 -25.37 9.59
C TRP A 111 -19.92 -24.01 9.74
N ASP A 112 -19.42 -22.98 9.06
CA ASP A 112 -20.03 -21.64 9.04
C ASP A 112 -21.48 -21.68 8.50
N LEU A 113 -21.72 -22.43 7.42
CA LEU A 113 -23.07 -22.60 6.86
C LEU A 113 -24.06 -23.30 7.80
N LYS A 114 -23.58 -24.01 8.83
CA LYS A 114 -24.39 -24.68 9.83
C LYS A 114 -24.64 -23.82 11.08
N GLY A 115 -24.33 -22.52 11.01
CA GLY A 115 -24.46 -21.59 12.14
C GLY A 115 -23.23 -21.57 13.06
N GLY A 116 -22.14 -22.25 12.67
CA GLY A 116 -20.81 -21.94 13.18
C GLY A 116 -20.35 -20.56 12.69
N GLY A 117 -19.15 -20.15 13.08
CA GLY A 117 -18.56 -18.90 12.61
C GLY A 117 -17.57 -18.32 13.61
N LYS A 118 -16.75 -17.38 13.12
CA LYS A 118 -15.80 -16.62 13.95
C LYS A 118 -16.33 -15.20 14.15
N GLU A 119 -15.99 -14.60 15.28
CA GLU A 119 -16.24 -13.18 15.52
C GLU A 119 -15.65 -12.30 14.41
N ALA A 120 -16.26 -11.13 14.18
CA ALA A 120 -15.74 -10.16 13.24
C ALA A 120 -14.30 -9.75 13.61
N VAL A 121 -13.42 -9.57 12.63
CA VAL A 121 -12.05 -9.06 12.87
C VAL A 121 -11.97 -7.64 12.33
N ALA A 122 -12.00 -6.65 13.22
CA ALA A 122 -11.93 -5.24 12.86
C ALA A 122 -10.58 -4.91 12.21
N ASN A 123 -10.64 -4.25 11.06
CA ASN A 123 -9.47 -3.73 10.37
C ASN A 123 -9.87 -2.59 9.44
N PHE A 124 -8.96 -1.64 9.24
CA PHE A 124 -9.17 -0.50 8.35
C PHE A 124 -7.85 0.10 7.86
N GLN A 125 -7.95 0.88 6.79
CA GLN A 125 -6.83 1.64 6.24
C GLN A 125 -7.31 3.05 5.85
N PRO A 126 -6.67 4.13 6.34
CA PRO A 126 -6.85 5.46 5.78
C PRO A 126 -6.15 5.58 4.42
N ASP A 127 -6.72 6.38 3.50
CA ASP A 127 -6.06 6.74 2.25
C ASP A 127 -4.86 7.67 2.45
N LYS A 128 -4.91 8.51 3.50
CA LYS A 128 -3.84 9.42 3.92
C LYS A 128 -3.66 9.37 5.43
N GLU A 129 -2.41 9.36 5.88
CA GLU A 129 -2.08 9.44 7.31
C GLU A 129 -1.61 10.84 7.72
N MET A 130 -1.33 11.70 6.73
CA MET A 130 -0.89 13.06 6.97
C MET A 130 -1.61 14.01 6.03
N ILE A 131 -2.19 15.06 6.61
CA ILE A 131 -2.97 16.06 5.90
C ILE A 131 -2.73 17.46 6.49
N CYS A 132 -3.08 18.49 5.74
CA CYS A 132 -3.23 19.85 6.28
C CYS A 132 -4.55 19.98 7.05
N HIS A 133 -4.63 20.95 7.95
CA HIS A 133 -5.89 21.20 8.66
C HIS A 133 -6.97 21.68 7.67
N GLY A 134 -8.19 21.16 7.84
CA GLY A 134 -9.33 21.36 6.93
C GLY A 134 -9.44 20.34 5.79
N GLU A 135 -8.45 19.47 5.60
CA GLU A 135 -8.56 18.37 4.64
C GLU A 135 -9.38 17.19 5.21
N SER A 136 -9.79 16.30 4.30
CA SER A 136 -10.52 15.07 4.63
C SER A 136 -9.71 13.81 4.31
N ILE A 137 -10.00 12.76 5.08
CA ILE A 137 -9.43 11.40 4.92
C ILE A 137 -10.58 10.44 4.61
N GLN A 138 -10.38 9.60 3.59
CA GLN A 138 -11.26 8.49 3.28
C GLN A 138 -10.76 7.24 3.99
N PHE A 139 -11.60 6.66 4.85
CA PHE A 139 -11.29 5.40 5.51
C PHE A 139 -11.90 4.24 4.74
N SER A 140 -11.09 3.21 4.48
CA SER A 140 -11.53 1.95 3.91
C SER A 140 -11.61 0.88 5.00
N ASN A 141 -12.78 0.27 5.15
CA ASN A 141 -12.95 -0.89 6.00
C ASN A 141 -12.37 -2.15 5.34
N THR A 142 -11.41 -2.79 6.01
CA THR A 142 -10.75 -4.02 5.57
C THR A 142 -10.99 -5.18 6.54
N SER A 143 -12.05 -5.10 7.35
CA SER A 143 -12.41 -6.09 8.38
C SER A 143 -12.81 -7.43 7.78
N PHE A 144 -12.51 -8.52 8.50
CA PHE A 144 -12.81 -9.90 8.12
C PHE A 144 -13.97 -10.50 8.91
N ASN A 145 -14.36 -11.70 8.51
CA ASN A 145 -15.45 -12.50 9.07
C ASN A 145 -16.82 -11.84 8.90
N ALA A 146 -17.05 -11.28 7.71
CA ALA A 146 -18.32 -10.70 7.28
C ALA A 146 -19.06 -9.84 8.35
N PRO A 147 -18.44 -8.74 8.84
CA PRO A 147 -19.11 -7.88 9.81
C PRO A 147 -20.39 -7.27 9.24
N THR A 148 -21.42 -7.21 10.09
CA THR A 148 -22.74 -6.65 9.79
C THR A 148 -22.91 -5.21 10.28
N THR A 149 -22.16 -4.80 11.30
CA THR A 149 -22.22 -3.43 11.84
C THR A 149 -20.83 -2.88 12.16
N TYR A 150 -20.71 -1.56 12.10
CA TYR A 150 -19.49 -0.81 12.34
C TYR A 150 -19.76 0.32 13.34
N ALA A 151 -18.82 0.56 14.25
CA ALA A 151 -18.80 1.75 15.09
C ALA A 151 -17.41 2.37 15.04
N TRP A 152 -17.31 3.52 14.39
CA TRP A 152 -16.07 4.28 14.26
C TRP A 152 -15.98 5.36 15.32
N THR A 153 -14.77 5.64 15.79
CA THR A 153 -14.44 6.85 16.55
C THR A 153 -13.23 7.53 15.92
N PHE A 154 -13.38 8.82 15.65
CA PHE A 154 -12.36 9.70 15.07
C PHE A 154 -12.07 10.82 16.06
N GLU A 155 -11.02 10.64 16.87
CA GLU A 155 -10.61 11.67 17.83
C GLU A 155 -10.34 12.98 17.10
N GLY A 156 -11.00 14.09 17.47
CA GLY A 156 -10.80 15.39 16.82
C GLY A 156 -11.27 15.51 15.36
N GLY A 157 -11.89 14.47 14.80
CA GLY A 157 -12.47 14.48 13.45
C GLY A 157 -13.94 14.91 13.44
N THR A 158 -14.39 15.37 12.27
CA THR A 158 -15.78 15.72 11.97
C THR A 158 -16.26 14.87 10.78
N PRO A 159 -17.24 13.97 10.95
CA PRO A 159 -17.88 13.61 12.22
C PRO A 159 -16.92 12.84 13.15
N ASN A 160 -17.14 12.93 14.47
CA ASN A 160 -16.33 12.24 15.47
C ASN A 160 -16.64 10.74 15.58
N THR A 161 -17.77 10.30 15.04
CA THR A 161 -18.24 8.91 15.04
C THR A 161 -18.96 8.60 13.73
N SER A 162 -19.01 7.33 13.36
CA SER A 162 -19.75 6.89 12.16
C SER A 162 -20.14 5.42 12.26
N THR A 163 -21.16 5.02 11.50
CA THR A 163 -21.52 3.61 11.25
C THR A 163 -21.36 3.22 9.77
N ALA A 164 -20.91 4.15 8.93
CA ALA A 164 -20.71 3.90 7.51
C ALA A 164 -19.60 2.86 7.28
N LYS A 165 -19.71 2.08 6.19
CA LYS A 165 -18.67 1.11 5.82
C LYS A 165 -17.36 1.79 5.37
N ALA A 166 -17.47 2.98 4.79
CA ALA A 166 -16.33 3.75 4.29
C ALA A 166 -16.53 5.26 4.57
N PRO A 167 -16.31 5.71 5.81
CA PRO A 167 -16.54 7.10 6.20
C PRO A 167 -15.47 8.05 5.64
N VAL A 168 -15.88 9.27 5.35
CA VAL A 168 -15.00 10.43 5.08
C VAL A 168 -15.02 11.32 6.31
N VAL A 169 -13.85 11.74 6.77
CA VAL A 169 -13.71 12.53 8.01
C VAL A 169 -12.80 13.72 7.77
N THR A 170 -13.26 14.90 8.14
CA THR A 170 -12.52 16.16 8.08
C THR A 170 -11.83 16.43 9.41
N TYR A 171 -10.59 16.96 9.37
CA TYR A 171 -9.86 17.36 10.57
C TYR A 171 -9.44 18.84 10.51
N ASP A 172 -10.12 19.70 11.26
CA ASP A 172 -9.92 21.16 11.18
C ASP A 172 -8.80 21.69 12.08
N LYS A 173 -8.33 20.89 13.03
CA LYS A 173 -7.34 21.30 14.04
C LYS A 173 -6.02 20.53 13.86
N PRO A 174 -4.87 21.21 13.88
CA PRO A 174 -3.58 20.54 13.89
C PRO A 174 -3.41 19.62 15.10
N GLY A 175 -2.71 18.51 14.93
CA GLY A 175 -2.51 17.53 16.01
C GLY A 175 -2.25 16.12 15.50
N LYS A 176 -2.12 15.19 16.45
CA LYS A 176 -2.09 13.75 16.16
C LYS A 176 -3.30 13.09 16.78
N PHE A 177 -4.07 12.38 15.98
CA PHE A 177 -5.37 11.86 16.38
C PHE A 177 -5.43 10.34 16.27
N ALA A 178 -6.07 9.70 17.25
CA ALA A 178 -6.39 8.29 17.19
C ALA A 178 -7.64 8.02 16.36
N VAL A 179 -7.68 6.84 15.74
CA VAL A 179 -8.86 6.32 15.05
C VAL A 179 -9.11 4.89 15.55
N SER A 180 -10.37 4.57 15.81
CA SER A 180 -10.78 3.21 16.16
C SER A 180 -12.02 2.76 15.38
N LEU A 181 -12.09 1.45 15.15
CA LEU A 181 -13.21 0.75 14.56
C LEU A 181 -13.57 -0.44 15.44
N VAL A 182 -14.83 -0.55 15.81
CA VAL A 182 -15.44 -1.80 16.28
C VAL A 182 -16.21 -2.41 15.12
N ALA A 183 -15.92 -3.66 14.79
CA ALA A 183 -16.64 -4.43 13.79
C ALA A 183 -17.34 -5.61 14.47
N LYS A 184 -18.61 -5.83 14.14
CA LYS A 184 -19.45 -6.86 14.76
C LYS A 184 -20.17 -7.70 13.73
N ASN A 185 -20.31 -9.00 14.01
CA ASN A 185 -21.18 -9.93 13.32
C ASN A 185 -22.05 -10.71 14.33
N ALA A 186 -22.73 -11.76 13.87
CA ALA A 186 -23.58 -12.60 14.73
C ALA A 186 -22.80 -13.42 15.78
N HIS A 187 -21.49 -13.59 15.59
CA HIS A 187 -20.63 -14.43 16.44
C HIS A 187 -19.80 -13.62 17.45
N GLY A 188 -19.75 -12.30 17.31
CA GLY A 188 -19.01 -11.44 18.21
C GLY A 188 -18.54 -10.16 17.56
N GLU A 189 -17.72 -9.42 18.29
CA GLU A 189 -17.14 -8.16 17.85
C GLU A 189 -15.70 -8.05 18.31
N THR A 190 -14.89 -7.42 17.48
CA THR A 190 -13.52 -7.03 17.87
C THR A 190 -13.32 -5.56 17.56
N SER A 191 -12.23 -5.00 18.08
CA SER A 191 -11.85 -3.62 17.82
C SER A 191 -10.43 -3.51 17.27
N LYS A 192 -10.24 -2.51 16.42
CA LYS A 192 -8.93 -2.07 15.94
C LYS A 192 -8.77 -0.62 16.32
N SER A 193 -7.62 -0.28 16.89
CA SER A 193 -7.25 1.10 17.20
C SER A 193 -5.85 1.40 16.65
N HIS A 194 -5.72 2.57 16.05
CA HIS A 194 -4.45 3.14 15.65
C HIS A 194 -4.25 4.46 16.42
N ALA A 195 -3.49 4.39 17.52
CA ALA A 195 -3.21 5.55 18.35
C ALA A 195 -2.37 6.59 17.57
N ARG A 196 -2.82 7.85 17.57
CA ARG A 196 -2.07 9.01 17.02
C ARG A 196 -1.61 8.84 15.58
N LYS A 197 -2.35 8.06 14.78
CA LYS A 197 -1.99 7.66 13.41
C LYS A 197 -2.20 8.77 12.40
N ILE A 198 -3.23 9.59 12.61
CA ILE A 198 -3.53 10.72 11.72
C ILE A 198 -2.76 11.94 12.20
N GLN A 199 -1.88 12.48 11.36
CA GLN A 199 -1.14 13.72 11.61
C GLN A 199 -1.75 14.86 10.80
N VAL A 200 -2.26 15.87 11.49
CA VAL A 200 -2.81 17.09 10.90
C VAL A 200 -1.82 18.22 11.10
N LEU A 201 -1.33 18.77 10.00
CA LEU A 201 -0.32 19.82 9.98
C LEU A 201 -0.96 21.19 10.22
N ASP A 202 -0.26 22.06 10.95
CA ASP A 202 -0.61 23.48 11.09
C ASP A 202 -0.19 24.28 9.85
N ARG A 203 -0.81 23.90 8.72
CA ARG A 203 -0.60 24.45 7.38
C ARG A 203 -1.90 24.30 6.58
N LYS A 204 -2.12 25.19 5.61
CA LYS A 204 -3.24 25.13 4.66
C LYS A 204 -2.76 24.69 3.29
N GLY A 205 -3.59 23.94 2.58
CA GLY A 205 -3.33 23.41 1.24
C GLY A 205 -3.52 21.90 1.20
N THR A 206 -2.88 21.24 0.24
CA THR A 206 -2.95 19.78 0.08
C THR A 206 -1.59 19.14 0.21
N VAL A 207 -1.46 18.16 1.11
CA VAL A 207 -0.26 17.33 1.19
C VAL A 207 -0.06 16.57 -0.12
N THR A 208 1.09 16.77 -0.73
CA THR A 208 1.43 16.30 -2.08
C THR A 208 2.76 15.56 -2.06
N ASN A 209 2.81 14.38 -2.67
CA ASN A 209 4.07 13.68 -2.92
C ASN A 209 4.74 14.27 -4.17
N LEU A 210 5.81 15.04 -3.97
CA LEU A 210 6.42 15.84 -5.03
C LEU A 210 7.10 14.96 -6.07
N ILE A 211 7.87 13.94 -5.67
CA ILE A 211 8.55 13.04 -6.62
C ILE A 211 7.58 12.23 -7.49
N GLY A 212 6.30 12.12 -7.10
CA GLY A 212 5.25 11.48 -7.89
C GLY A 212 4.64 12.38 -8.97
N LEU A 213 5.03 13.66 -9.02
CA LEU A 213 4.57 14.62 -10.02
C LEU A 213 5.44 14.56 -11.28
N ARG A 214 4.97 15.20 -12.36
CA ARG A 214 5.72 15.36 -13.63
C ARG A 214 6.86 16.39 -13.52
N GLY A 215 7.70 16.25 -12.50
CA GLY A 215 8.95 17.00 -12.38
C GLY A 215 10.13 16.29 -13.02
N GLU A 216 11.27 16.98 -13.04
CA GLU A 216 12.51 16.47 -13.62
C GLU A 216 13.58 16.32 -12.54
N ILE A 217 14.19 15.14 -12.44
CA ILE A 217 15.36 14.91 -11.59
C ILE A 217 16.63 14.88 -12.44
N THR A 218 17.62 15.68 -12.05
CA THR A 218 18.89 15.80 -12.77
C THR A 218 20.08 15.52 -11.86
N LEU A 219 21.16 15.06 -12.48
CA LEU A 219 22.44 14.82 -11.84
C LEU A 219 23.42 15.94 -12.18
N GLU A 220 24.06 16.51 -11.16
CA GLU A 220 25.17 17.43 -11.30
C GLU A 220 26.40 16.84 -10.61
N SER A 221 27.16 16.08 -11.37
CA SER A 221 28.28 15.26 -10.89
C SER A 221 29.49 15.41 -11.80
N LYS A 222 30.70 15.18 -11.26
CA LYS A 222 31.92 15.12 -12.08
C LYS A 222 32.02 13.82 -12.86
N THR A 223 31.32 12.77 -12.41
CA THR A 223 31.29 11.46 -13.06
C THR A 223 29.89 11.13 -13.51
N PRO A 224 29.69 10.45 -14.66
CA PRO A 224 28.37 9.95 -14.99
C PRO A 224 27.93 8.92 -13.95
N ALA A 225 26.62 8.79 -13.78
CA ALA A 225 26.05 7.68 -13.03
C ALA A 225 26.51 6.33 -13.62
N ILE A 226 26.62 5.32 -12.76
CA ILE A 226 26.86 3.95 -13.19
C ILE A 226 25.72 3.52 -14.13
N ARG A 227 26.06 2.76 -15.19
CA ARG A 227 25.08 2.31 -16.19
C ARG A 227 23.96 1.52 -15.51
N GLY A 228 22.71 1.96 -15.68
CA GLY A 228 21.53 1.36 -15.06
C GLY A 228 21.25 1.85 -13.63
N GLU A 229 22.09 2.73 -13.09
CA GLU A 229 22.02 3.25 -11.72
C GLU A 229 21.95 4.79 -11.71
N GLY A 230 21.12 5.34 -12.62
CA GLY A 230 20.92 6.78 -12.79
C GLY A 230 19.95 7.38 -11.76
N VAL A 231 19.83 8.71 -11.75
CA VAL A 231 18.94 9.45 -10.83
C VAL A 231 17.45 9.09 -10.98
N GLY A 232 17.03 8.51 -12.11
CA GLY A 232 15.67 8.00 -12.28
C GLY A 232 15.31 6.91 -11.26
N ASN A 233 16.30 6.13 -10.79
CA ASN A 233 16.10 5.10 -9.77
C ASN A 233 15.72 5.70 -8.41
N LEU A 234 15.99 6.99 -8.17
CA LEU A 234 15.63 7.63 -6.90
C LEU A 234 14.14 7.93 -6.76
N ILE A 235 13.37 7.81 -7.84
CA ILE A 235 11.96 8.21 -7.90
C ILE A 235 11.08 7.13 -8.56
N ASP A 236 11.62 5.92 -8.74
CA ASP A 236 10.92 4.81 -9.40
C ASP A 236 10.05 3.99 -8.42
N LYS A 237 10.12 4.28 -7.11
CA LYS A 237 9.42 3.59 -6.01
C LYS A 237 9.86 2.13 -5.85
N ASN A 238 11.03 1.78 -6.35
CA ASN A 238 11.65 0.49 -6.19
C ASN A 238 12.91 0.60 -5.32
N PRO A 239 12.83 0.34 -4.00
CA PRO A 239 13.99 0.42 -3.11
C PRO A 239 15.10 -0.59 -3.44
N GLN A 240 14.87 -1.52 -4.38
CA GLN A 240 15.89 -2.46 -4.87
C GLN A 240 16.75 -1.87 -5.99
N SER A 241 16.29 -0.82 -6.68
CA SER A 241 17.13 -0.05 -7.60
C SER A 241 17.96 0.96 -6.80
N LYS A 242 19.01 1.51 -7.41
CA LYS A 242 19.84 2.53 -6.76
C LYS A 242 20.38 3.54 -7.75
N PHE A 243 20.60 4.74 -7.27
CA PHE A 243 21.50 5.70 -7.90
C PHE A 243 22.92 5.47 -7.39
N CYS A 244 23.93 5.55 -8.27
CA CYS A 244 25.33 5.41 -7.90
C CYS A 244 26.28 6.21 -8.80
N VAL A 245 27.26 6.87 -8.19
CA VAL A 245 28.30 7.66 -8.89
C VAL A 245 29.68 7.38 -8.28
N LYS A 246 30.73 7.47 -9.12
CA LYS A 246 32.13 7.21 -8.71
C LYS A 246 32.80 8.48 -8.15
N GLU A 247 32.14 9.11 -7.21
CA GLU A 247 32.65 10.24 -6.44
C GLU A 247 32.07 10.21 -5.02
N ARG A 248 32.82 10.71 -4.04
CA ARG A 248 32.33 10.83 -2.65
C ARG A 248 31.24 11.90 -2.51
N LYS A 249 31.36 12.99 -3.25
CA LYS A 249 30.49 14.17 -3.18
C LYS A 249 29.77 14.34 -4.49
N THR A 250 28.45 14.44 -4.45
CA THR A 250 27.62 14.62 -5.64
C THR A 250 26.47 15.58 -5.37
N ARG A 251 25.79 15.99 -6.44
CA ARG A 251 24.65 16.88 -6.34
C ARG A 251 23.52 16.39 -7.24
N ILE A 252 22.32 16.40 -6.70
CA ILE A 252 21.10 16.13 -7.46
C ILE A 252 20.16 17.31 -7.34
N GLN A 253 19.35 17.52 -8.36
CA GLN A 253 18.32 18.55 -8.38
C GLN A 253 16.99 17.94 -8.80
N TYR A 254 15.91 18.41 -8.17
CA TYR A 254 14.54 18.13 -8.58
C TYR A 254 13.83 19.43 -8.94
N ALA A 255 13.36 19.53 -10.17
CA ALA A 255 12.50 20.61 -10.64
C ALA A 255 11.04 20.14 -10.61
N ALA A 256 10.29 20.59 -9.61
CA ALA A 256 8.86 20.33 -9.49
C ALA A 256 8.08 21.08 -10.58
N PRO A 257 6.87 20.63 -10.94
CA PRO A 257 6.04 21.30 -11.95
C PRO A 257 5.50 22.67 -11.49
N ASP A 258 5.50 22.93 -10.18
CA ASP A 258 5.06 24.18 -9.55
C ASP A 258 5.86 24.42 -8.26
N SER A 259 5.50 25.42 -7.47
CA SER A 259 6.12 25.75 -6.19
C SER A 259 5.38 25.09 -5.03
N TYR A 260 6.12 24.47 -4.12
CA TYR A 260 5.57 23.73 -2.99
C TYR A 260 6.27 24.09 -1.69
N GLU A 261 5.54 24.08 -0.57
CA GLU A 261 6.15 24.17 0.74
C GLU A 261 6.58 22.79 1.20
N LEU A 262 7.86 22.46 1.04
CA LEU A 262 8.40 21.21 1.53
C LEU A 262 8.30 21.15 3.06
N PHE A 263 7.78 20.06 3.60
CA PHE A 263 7.75 19.84 5.05
C PHE A 263 8.40 18.53 5.47
N SER A 264 8.64 17.61 4.53
CA SER A 264 9.36 16.38 4.80
C SER A 264 10.05 15.85 3.55
N TYR A 265 11.19 15.22 3.75
CA TYR A 265 11.80 14.33 2.76
C TYR A 265 12.26 13.04 3.45
N ALA A 266 12.50 12.00 2.67
CA ALA A 266 13.10 10.77 3.16
C ALA A 266 14.13 10.24 2.15
N ILE A 267 15.17 9.58 2.68
CA ILE A 267 16.23 8.93 1.91
C ILE A 267 16.25 7.46 2.31
N THR A 268 16.35 6.57 1.33
CA THR A 268 16.48 5.12 1.57
C THR A 268 17.88 4.64 1.21
N SER A 269 18.57 3.95 2.12
CA SER A 269 19.88 3.36 1.84
C SER A 269 19.80 2.29 0.73
N ALA A 270 20.87 2.12 -0.05
CA ALA A 270 20.89 1.14 -1.14
C ALA A 270 21.09 -0.31 -0.63
N ASN A 271 21.45 -1.24 -1.52
CA ASN A 271 21.75 -2.64 -1.20
C ASN A 271 23.25 -2.98 -1.10
N ASP A 272 24.14 -2.17 -1.68
CA ASP A 272 25.52 -2.57 -1.99
C ASP A 272 26.51 -2.49 -0.80
N TYR A 273 26.86 -1.27 -0.35
CA TYR A 273 27.84 -1.08 0.72
C TYR A 273 27.57 0.15 1.61
N PRO A 274 27.55 0.04 2.96
CA PRO A 274 27.24 1.14 3.87
C PRO A 274 28.17 2.35 3.79
N GLY A 275 29.44 2.17 3.44
CA GLY A 275 30.40 3.27 3.33
C GLY A 275 30.09 4.27 2.20
N ARG A 276 29.17 3.92 1.29
CA ARG A 276 28.72 4.75 0.16
C ARG A 276 27.39 5.46 0.44
N ASP A 277 26.74 5.14 1.56
CA ASP A 277 25.44 5.71 1.88
C ASP A 277 25.57 7.21 2.25
N PRO A 278 24.49 7.99 2.12
CA PRO A 278 24.52 9.43 2.44
C PRO A 278 24.78 9.64 3.93
N GLU A 279 25.82 10.41 4.28
CA GLU A 279 26.14 10.73 5.67
C GLU A 279 25.87 12.21 5.97
N ASN A 280 26.29 13.08 5.06
CA ASN A 280 26.15 14.52 5.21
C ASN A 280 25.46 15.10 3.99
N TRP A 281 24.53 16.03 4.19
CA TRP A 281 23.96 16.76 3.08
C TRP A 281 23.38 18.12 3.47
N THR A 282 23.24 18.97 2.47
CA THR A 282 22.47 20.21 2.55
C THR A 282 21.37 20.16 1.51
N LEU A 283 20.13 20.35 1.94
CA LEU A 283 18.97 20.55 1.08
C LEU A 283 18.72 22.05 0.93
N GLU A 284 18.62 22.50 -0.31
CA GLU A 284 18.34 23.89 -0.65
C GLU A 284 17.10 24.00 -1.54
N GLY A 285 16.40 25.13 -1.43
CA GLY A 285 15.26 25.49 -2.28
C GLY A 285 15.55 26.71 -3.13
N SER A 286 14.94 26.76 -4.31
CA SER A 286 14.98 27.92 -5.21
C SER A 286 13.66 28.12 -5.95
N THR A 287 13.28 29.38 -6.15
CA THR A 287 12.13 29.77 -6.97
C THR A 287 12.49 29.96 -8.44
N ASP A 288 13.76 30.25 -8.75
CA ASP A 288 14.24 30.62 -10.08
C ASP A 288 15.33 29.67 -10.64
N GLY A 289 15.78 28.70 -9.84
CA GLY A 289 16.86 27.76 -10.16
C GLY A 289 18.26 28.39 -10.09
N ARG A 290 18.37 29.66 -9.70
CA ARG A 290 19.62 30.45 -9.70
C ARG A 290 20.04 30.83 -8.29
N LYS A 291 19.11 31.38 -7.50
CA LYS A 291 19.33 31.76 -6.10
C LYS A 291 18.80 30.66 -5.19
N TRP A 292 19.66 30.18 -4.31
CA TRP A 292 19.37 29.04 -3.46
C TRP A 292 19.35 29.46 -1.99
N SER A 293 18.42 28.90 -1.24
CA SER A 293 18.29 29.09 0.20
C SER A 293 18.30 27.74 0.88
N GLU A 294 19.07 27.61 1.95
CA GLU A 294 19.12 26.38 2.74
C GLU A 294 17.76 26.10 3.38
N ILE A 295 17.28 24.87 3.20
CA ILE A 295 16.06 24.33 3.83
C ILE A 295 16.45 23.46 5.03
N ASP A 296 17.47 22.62 4.86
CA ASP A 296 17.90 21.66 5.88
C ASP A 296 19.36 21.26 5.70
N ARG A 297 19.98 20.85 6.80
CA ARG A 297 21.37 20.38 6.84
C ARG A 297 21.49 19.23 7.81
N GLN A 298 21.95 18.10 7.30
CA GLN A 298 22.18 16.89 8.07
C GLN A 298 23.66 16.55 8.10
N LYS A 299 24.11 16.05 9.25
CA LYS A 299 25.48 15.61 9.48
C LYS A 299 25.51 14.26 10.20
N ASP A 300 26.57 13.49 9.97
CA ASP A 300 26.90 12.26 10.69
C ASP A 300 25.73 11.25 10.71
N GLN A 301 24.96 11.20 9.62
CA GLN A 301 23.83 10.30 9.51
C GLN A 301 24.29 8.87 9.22
N ALA A 302 23.65 7.91 9.87
CA ALA A 302 23.86 6.49 9.66
C ALA A 302 22.57 5.78 9.26
N PHE A 303 22.71 4.63 8.61
CA PHE A 303 21.65 3.67 8.36
C PHE A 303 22.07 2.37 9.04
N GLU A 304 21.23 1.87 9.92
CA GLU A 304 21.41 0.65 10.71
C GLU A 304 21.14 -0.61 9.88
N ALA A 305 20.40 -0.47 8.77
CA ALA A 305 20.12 -1.55 7.83
C ALA A 305 20.18 -1.09 6.37
N ARG A 306 20.25 -2.07 5.45
CA ARG A 306 20.07 -1.81 4.01
C ARG A 306 18.60 -1.63 3.69
N HIS A 307 18.31 -0.81 2.67
CA HIS A 307 16.94 -0.40 2.34
C HIS A 307 16.20 0.30 3.49
N GLU A 308 16.94 0.86 4.45
CA GLU A 308 16.34 1.62 5.54
C GLU A 308 15.96 3.01 5.03
N THR A 309 14.69 3.36 5.17
CA THR A 309 14.19 4.71 4.89
C THR A 309 14.27 5.57 6.15
N ARG A 310 15.06 6.64 6.09
CA ARG A 310 15.11 7.66 7.14
C ARG A 310 14.38 8.91 6.68
N ARG A 311 13.41 9.37 7.50
CA ARG A 311 12.57 10.53 7.22
C ARG A 311 13.00 11.72 8.06
N PHE A 312 13.04 12.88 7.41
CA PHE A 312 13.40 14.16 7.98
C PHE A 312 12.21 15.11 7.83
N VAL A 313 11.91 15.87 8.88
CA VAL A 313 10.87 16.90 8.90
C VAL A 313 11.56 18.25 8.87
N VAL A 314 11.09 19.13 7.99
CA VAL A 314 11.67 20.47 7.79
C VAL A 314 10.60 21.52 8.03
N ASP A 315 10.97 22.63 8.65
CA ASP A 315 10.06 23.76 8.84
C ASP A 315 10.22 24.82 7.76
N CYS A 316 10.15 24.40 6.49
CA CYS A 316 10.14 25.33 5.36
C CYS A 316 8.72 25.83 5.09
N LYS A 317 8.53 27.14 5.15
CA LYS A 317 7.28 27.84 4.82
C LYS A 317 7.34 28.56 3.47
N THR A 318 8.51 28.62 2.85
CA THR A 318 8.68 29.20 1.52
C THR A 318 8.37 28.13 0.47
N ALA A 319 7.51 28.48 -0.50
CA ALA A 319 7.24 27.60 -1.61
C ALA A 319 8.39 27.66 -2.63
N TYR A 320 8.98 26.52 -2.94
CA TYR A 320 10.05 26.40 -3.94
C TYR A 320 9.65 25.47 -5.07
N ARG A 321 10.12 25.79 -6.28
CA ARG A 321 9.97 24.95 -7.47
C ARG A 321 11.16 24.01 -7.63
N PHE A 322 12.36 24.47 -7.29
CA PHE A 322 13.59 23.73 -7.45
C PHE A 322 14.15 23.34 -6.09
N TYR A 323 14.61 22.09 -5.99
CA TYR A 323 15.20 21.52 -4.79
C TYR A 323 16.53 20.90 -5.14
N ARG A 324 17.55 21.13 -4.32
CA ARG A 324 18.90 20.65 -4.58
C ARG A 324 19.50 20.03 -3.34
N TRP A 325 20.06 18.83 -3.50
CA TRP A 325 20.81 18.15 -2.45
C TRP A 325 22.28 18.14 -2.80
N ASN A 326 23.09 18.76 -1.94
CA ASN A 326 24.54 18.58 -1.96
C ASN A 326 24.85 17.42 -1.01
N LEU A 327 25.30 16.29 -1.53
CA LEU A 327 25.40 15.01 -0.83
C LEU A 327 26.86 14.57 -0.69
N GLU A 328 27.16 13.94 0.44
CA GLU A 328 28.47 13.35 0.74
C GLU A 328 28.29 11.94 1.32
N ALA A 329 29.04 10.98 0.77
CA ALA A 329 29.09 9.61 1.24
C ALA A 329 29.92 9.50 2.53
N LYS A 330 29.55 8.52 3.35
CA LYS A 330 30.16 8.21 4.64
C LYS A 330 31.69 8.13 4.59
N SER A 331 32.23 7.15 3.85
CA SER A 331 33.67 6.88 3.85
C SER A 331 34.28 6.62 2.47
N GLU A 332 33.47 6.27 1.48
CA GLU A 332 33.95 5.84 0.16
C GLU A 332 34.06 6.96 -0.86
N GLN A 333 34.87 6.75 -1.91
CA GLN A 333 34.90 7.58 -3.13
C GLN A 333 33.81 7.21 -4.14
N ILE A 334 32.73 6.62 -3.65
CA ILE A 334 31.54 6.22 -4.40
C ILE A 334 30.35 6.59 -3.53
N PHE A 335 29.33 7.18 -4.12
CA PHE A 335 28.10 7.59 -3.44
C PHE A 335 26.91 6.84 -4.03
N GLN A 336 25.98 6.39 -3.17
CA GLN A 336 24.78 5.70 -3.60
C GLN A 336 23.60 5.96 -2.65
N PHE A 337 22.37 5.79 -3.15
CA PHE A 337 21.18 5.53 -2.34
C PHE A 337 20.04 5.03 -3.24
N ALA A 338 19.00 4.44 -2.63
CA ALA A 338 17.92 3.78 -3.36
C ALA A 338 16.81 4.76 -3.77
N GLU A 339 16.27 5.51 -2.81
CA GLU A 339 15.03 6.27 -3.02
C GLU A 339 15.09 7.64 -2.35
N LEU A 340 14.45 8.60 -3.01
CA LEU A 340 14.14 9.93 -2.49
C LEU A 340 12.62 10.09 -2.41
N GLN A 341 12.10 10.46 -1.25
CA GLN A 341 10.71 10.87 -1.09
C GLN A 341 10.65 12.33 -0.70
N MET A 342 9.67 13.06 -1.23
CA MET A 342 9.44 14.46 -0.89
C MET A 342 7.96 14.69 -0.66
N LEU A 343 7.61 15.24 0.50
CA LEU A 343 6.26 15.66 0.83
C LEU A 343 6.24 17.18 0.99
N GLY A 344 5.41 17.83 0.19
CA GLY A 344 5.19 19.27 0.24
C GLY A 344 3.71 19.60 0.24
N ILE A 345 3.41 20.89 0.32
CA ILE A 345 2.04 21.41 0.29
C ILE A 345 1.83 22.26 -0.94
N SER A 346 0.69 22.04 -1.60
CA SER A 346 0.22 22.76 -2.79
C SER A 346 -1.04 23.57 -2.50
N GLY A 347 -1.37 24.51 -3.39
CA GLY A 347 -2.69 25.15 -3.45
C GLY A 347 -3.00 26.11 -2.30
N LYS A 348 -2.11 27.06 -2.03
CA LYS A 348 -2.44 28.21 -1.18
C LYS A 348 -3.35 29.20 -1.88
#